data_AF-A0A957KXE4-F1
#
_entry.id   AF-A0A957KXE4-F1
#
_cell.length_a   1.000
_cell.length_b   1.000
_cell.length_c   1.000
_cell.angle_alpha   90.00
_cell.angle_beta   90.00
_cell.angle_gamma   90.00
#
_symmetry.space_group_name_H-M   'P 1'
#
loop_
_entity.id
_entity.type
_entity.pdbx_description
1 polymer ?
#
loop_
_entity_poly.entity_id
_entity_poly.type
_entity_poly.pdbx_seq_one_letter_code
_entity_poly.pdbx_strand_id
1 'polypeptide(L)'
;RPVARRTVNRLFWLLVTSSTLFYLAFLLLGLVLGNSSLTKAIPIQIVVSLGQARALILAFSGTFLLISFWAYFTVLWRSLNWRSWREKIGEATPAGFWLASSFALLVGTFQGLLQIIPATAQILTLPEEIPNIHAQLNMIGGIMLALIGVVYLLLPDLVGQRPSARWRRFSLGGIAGGIAGYYVVTLATGLLRLGYLRQGLNDEAAAARLGWVAPTLAMITAIPMLLGYLAFGLAIWRSTADYRAAWWADMRQLPVRTNGVAAAWRQRIPITYLLAAEAMSGLFGFPGLGWILSGRPILGLPLMLTGPAVAWAVIPLLFSPYGDGPLLAWGRYALLVYLLVSTLLSVGGLWLSSYRTAAVKAS
;
A
#
# COMPACT_ATOMS: atom_id res chain seq x y z
N ARG A 1 17.07 24.13 -15.06
CA ARG A 1 18.52 23.82 -15.24
C ARG A 1 18.79 22.48 -14.59
N PRO A 2 19.62 21.59 -15.17
CA PRO A 2 19.95 20.32 -14.54
C PRO A 2 20.62 20.58 -13.18
N VAL A 3 20.20 19.86 -12.16
CA VAL A 3 20.78 19.95 -10.81
C VAL A 3 22.07 19.14 -10.80
N ALA A 4 23.17 19.71 -10.30
CA ALA A 4 24.44 19.01 -10.21
C ALA A 4 24.31 17.74 -9.36
N ARG A 5 24.91 16.63 -9.81
CA ARG A 5 24.87 15.32 -9.11
C ARG A 5 25.31 15.43 -7.64
N ARG A 6 26.32 16.26 -7.35
CA ARG A 6 26.80 16.51 -5.98
C ARG A 6 25.71 17.11 -5.09
N THR A 7 24.89 18.02 -5.62
CA THR A 7 23.77 18.63 -4.88
C THR A 7 22.67 17.60 -4.63
N VAL A 8 22.32 16.79 -5.63
CA VAL A 8 21.35 15.69 -5.47
C VAL A 8 21.80 14.70 -4.40
N ASN A 9 23.06 14.26 -4.43
CA ASN A 9 23.61 13.34 -3.43
C ASN A 9 23.58 13.93 -2.01
N ARG A 10 23.91 15.22 -1.85
CA ARG A 10 23.83 15.89 -0.55
C ARG A 10 22.40 15.96 -0.04
N LEU A 11 21.44 16.33 -0.90
CA LEU A 11 20.03 16.36 -0.52
C LEU A 11 19.50 14.99 -0.13
N PHE A 12 19.89 13.94 -0.87
CA PHE A 12 19.52 12.58 -0.55
C PHE A 12 19.97 12.20 0.86
N TRP A 13 21.25 12.35 1.18
CA TRP A 13 21.76 12.00 2.50
C TRP A 13 21.19 12.88 3.61
N LEU A 14 21.01 14.18 3.35
CA LEU A 14 20.39 15.10 4.28
C LEU A 14 18.95 14.67 4.62
N LEU A 15 18.13 14.36 3.61
CA LEU A 15 16.76 13.89 3.77
C LEU A 15 16.69 12.52 4.46
N VAL A 16 17.52 11.56 4.04
CA VAL A 16 17.55 10.21 4.63
C VAL A 16 17.91 10.29 6.11
N THR A 17 19.04 10.91 6.44
CA THR A 17 19.50 11.01 7.84
C THR A 17 18.50 11.76 8.70
N SER A 18 17.93 12.86 8.22
CA SER A 18 16.94 13.61 9.00
C SER A 18 15.62 12.88 9.18
N SER A 19 15.15 12.18 8.16
CA SER A 19 13.93 11.37 8.24
C SER A 19 14.13 10.20 9.19
N THR A 20 15.26 9.48 9.08
CA THR A 20 15.61 8.40 10.00
C THR A 20 15.67 8.89 11.44
N LEU A 21 16.34 10.02 11.70
CA LEU A 21 16.41 10.60 13.05
C LEU A 21 15.01 10.92 13.61
N PHE A 22 14.16 11.54 12.80
CA PHE A 22 12.80 11.93 13.21
C PHE A 22 11.90 10.70 13.47
N TYR A 23 11.86 9.74 12.55
CA TYR A 23 11.05 8.54 12.73
C TYR A 23 11.58 7.64 13.84
N LEU A 24 12.90 7.55 14.02
CA LEU A 24 13.49 6.82 15.15
C LEU A 24 13.13 7.48 16.48
N ALA A 25 13.17 8.82 16.55
CA ALA A 25 12.71 9.55 17.73
C ALA A 25 11.24 9.23 18.05
N PHE A 26 10.34 9.30 17.06
CA PHE A 26 8.93 8.94 17.24
C PHE A 26 8.74 7.49 17.68
N LEU A 27 9.43 6.55 17.05
CA LEU A 27 9.36 5.13 17.38
C LEU A 27 9.83 4.87 18.81
N LEU A 28 11.02 5.35 19.18
CA LEU A 28 11.59 5.13 20.51
C LEU A 28 10.73 5.78 21.60
N LEU A 29 10.28 7.02 21.38
CA LEU A 29 9.38 7.70 22.32
C LEU A 29 8.03 6.97 22.43
N GLY A 30 7.49 6.49 21.31
CA GLY A 30 6.28 5.68 21.28
C GLY A 30 6.42 4.37 22.05
N LEU A 31 7.55 3.66 21.89
CA LEU A 31 7.87 2.44 22.63
C LEU A 31 8.04 2.70 24.12
N VAL A 32 8.74 3.78 24.51
CA VAL A 32 8.89 4.17 25.91
C VAL A 32 7.52 4.49 26.52
N LEU A 33 6.69 5.28 25.86
CA LEU A 33 5.35 5.63 26.34
C LEU A 33 4.42 4.40 26.40
N GLY A 34 4.46 3.55 25.38
CA GLY A 34 3.66 2.32 25.31
C GLY A 34 4.05 1.31 26.38
N ASN A 35 5.35 1.12 26.63
CA ASN A 35 5.82 0.27 27.73
C ASN A 35 5.35 0.84 29.09
N SER A 36 5.42 2.16 29.24
CA SER A 36 5.08 2.82 30.50
C SER A 36 3.57 2.82 30.80
N SER A 37 2.71 2.79 29.79
CA SER A 37 1.25 2.65 29.96
C SER A 37 0.84 1.23 30.37
N LEU A 38 1.60 0.22 29.94
CA LEU A 38 1.38 -1.19 30.32
C LEU A 38 1.77 -1.46 31.78
N THR A 39 2.78 -0.78 32.32
CA THR A 39 3.30 -1.03 33.67
C THR A 39 2.53 -0.31 34.80
N LYS A 40 1.46 0.44 34.49
CA LYS A 40 0.52 1.14 35.43
C LYS A 40 1.12 2.03 36.55
N ALA A 41 2.43 2.17 36.65
CA ALA A 41 3.09 2.96 37.69
C ALA A 41 4.25 3.75 37.09
N ILE A 42 3.96 4.96 36.60
CA ILE A 42 4.98 5.96 36.35
C ILE A 42 4.86 7.02 37.45
N PRO A 43 5.89 7.23 38.28
CA PRO A 43 5.96 8.40 39.15
C PRO A 43 5.75 9.69 38.36
N ILE A 44 4.97 10.63 38.88
CA ILE A 44 4.63 11.90 38.21
C ILE A 44 5.90 12.66 37.76
N GLN A 45 7.00 12.59 38.51
CA GLN A 45 8.27 13.21 38.13
C GLN A 45 8.90 12.62 36.86
N ILE A 46 8.72 11.31 36.61
CA ILE A 46 9.18 10.66 35.38
C ILE A 46 8.30 11.08 34.21
N VAL A 47 6.99 11.27 34.41
CA VAL A 47 6.09 11.81 33.36
C VAL A 47 6.49 13.23 32.94
N VAL A 48 6.81 14.10 33.90
CA VAL A 48 7.22 15.49 33.62
C VAL A 48 8.57 15.56 32.91
N SER A 49 9.57 14.81 33.39
CA SER A 49 10.91 14.79 32.78
C SER A 49 10.91 14.12 31.41
N LEU A 50 10.16 13.03 31.22
CA LEU A 50 9.93 12.43 29.90
C LEU A 50 9.18 13.40 28.99
N GLY A 51 8.24 14.19 29.50
CA GLY A 51 7.52 15.21 28.73
C GLY A 51 8.46 16.28 28.14
N GLN A 52 9.36 16.82 28.96
CA GLN A 52 10.35 17.82 28.51
C GLN A 52 11.39 17.23 27.54
N ALA A 53 11.96 16.07 27.89
CA ALA A 53 12.94 15.39 27.03
C ALA A 53 12.31 14.99 25.69
N ARG A 54 11.07 14.49 25.70
CA ARG A 54 10.29 14.18 24.49
C ARG A 54 10.14 15.41 23.61
N ALA A 55 9.70 16.54 24.18
CA ALA A 55 9.49 17.76 23.42
C ALA A 55 10.79 18.24 22.76
N LEU A 56 11.91 18.20 23.49
CA LEU A 56 13.22 18.58 22.97
C LEU A 56 13.71 17.64 21.86
N ILE A 57 13.61 16.32 22.04
CA ILE A 57 14.03 15.33 21.04
C ILE A 57 13.20 15.48 19.75
N LEU A 58 11.88 15.66 19.87
CA LEU A 58 10.99 15.85 18.73
C LEU A 58 11.24 17.19 18.05
N ALA A 59 11.44 18.27 18.80
CA ALA A 59 11.76 19.59 18.24
C ALA A 59 13.10 19.57 17.51
N PHE A 60 14.14 18.95 18.09
CA PHE A 60 15.46 18.82 17.47
C PHE A 60 15.41 18.01 16.17
N SER A 61 14.88 16.79 16.24
CA SER A 61 14.78 15.91 15.07
C SER A 61 13.86 16.48 13.99
N GLY A 62 12.75 17.11 14.39
CA GLY A 62 11.81 17.79 13.51
C GLY A 62 12.43 19.00 12.82
N THR A 63 13.23 19.80 13.52
CA THR A 63 13.96 20.94 12.94
C THR A 63 14.95 20.48 11.89
N PHE A 64 15.69 19.40 12.15
CA PHE A 64 16.64 18.85 11.19
C PHE A 64 15.91 18.36 9.92
N LEU A 65 14.78 17.67 10.08
CA LEU A 65 13.92 17.25 8.96
C LEU A 65 13.36 18.45 8.18
N LEU A 66 12.94 19.50 8.87
CA LEU A 66 12.45 20.73 8.25
C LEU A 66 13.54 21.39 7.39
N ILE A 67 14.76 21.54 7.90
CA ILE A 67 15.90 22.08 7.15
C ILE A 67 16.14 21.28 5.87
N SER A 68 16.11 19.94 5.97
CA SER A 68 16.26 19.04 4.83
C SER A 68 15.18 19.27 3.76
N PHE A 69 13.91 19.35 4.16
CA PHE A 69 12.81 19.62 3.24
C PHE A 69 12.92 20.99 2.58
N TRP A 70 13.34 22.02 3.31
CA TRP A 70 13.49 23.36 2.77
C TRP A 70 14.67 23.48 1.79
N ALA A 71 15.77 22.78 2.07
CA ALA A 71 16.87 22.63 1.10
C ALA A 71 16.38 21.92 -0.17
N TYR A 72 15.58 20.86 -0.03
CA TYR A 72 14.94 20.17 -1.14
C TYR A 72 14.02 21.08 -1.95
N PHE A 73 13.10 21.83 -1.32
CA PHE A 73 12.22 22.77 -2.01
C PHE A 73 13.01 23.85 -2.75
N THR A 74 14.06 24.39 -2.13
CA THR A 74 14.92 25.40 -2.73
C THR A 74 15.53 24.89 -4.05
N VAL A 75 16.06 23.67 -4.04
CA VAL A 75 16.66 23.07 -5.24
C VAL A 75 15.59 22.73 -6.28
N LEU A 76 14.46 22.16 -5.85
CA LEU A 76 13.35 21.81 -6.73
C LEU A 76 12.82 23.07 -7.44
N TRP A 77 12.44 24.09 -6.68
CA TRP A 77 11.84 25.32 -7.20
C TRP A 77 12.81 26.15 -8.05
N ARG A 78 14.11 26.17 -7.72
CA ARG A 78 15.13 26.77 -8.60
C ARG A 78 15.32 26.02 -9.91
N SER A 79 15.09 24.71 -9.91
CA SER A 79 15.22 23.89 -11.12
C SER A 79 13.99 23.96 -12.04
N LEU A 80 12.84 24.32 -11.47
CA LEU A 80 11.56 24.49 -12.16
C LEU A 80 11.52 25.80 -12.96
N ASN A 81 11.11 25.71 -14.22
CA ASN A 81 10.74 26.88 -15.00
C ASN A 81 9.37 27.42 -14.52
N TRP A 82 9.39 28.45 -13.68
CA TRP A 82 8.20 29.07 -13.10
C TRP A 82 7.33 29.82 -14.12
N ARG A 83 7.71 29.88 -15.41
CA ARG A 83 6.82 30.43 -16.45
C ARG A 83 5.87 29.37 -17.01
N SER A 84 6.26 28.10 -16.96
CA SER A 84 5.50 26.98 -17.55
C SER A 84 4.70 26.17 -16.52
N TRP A 85 4.54 26.65 -15.28
CA TRP A 85 3.88 25.85 -14.23
C TRP A 85 2.39 25.63 -14.52
N ARG A 86 1.70 26.65 -15.05
CA ARG A 86 0.28 26.56 -15.43
C ARG A 86 0.05 25.49 -16.49
N GLU A 87 0.91 25.47 -17.50
CA GLU A 87 0.91 24.44 -18.54
C GLU A 87 1.18 23.06 -17.95
N LYS A 88 2.23 22.90 -17.13
CA LYS A 88 2.57 21.62 -16.50
C LYS A 88 1.46 21.03 -15.65
N ILE A 89 0.76 21.87 -14.87
CA ILE A 89 -0.40 21.48 -14.06
C ILE A 89 -1.61 21.22 -14.96
N GLY A 90 -1.91 22.12 -15.90
CA GLY A 90 -3.04 22.01 -16.81
C GLY A 90 -2.96 20.76 -17.71
N GLU A 91 -1.76 20.37 -18.11
CA GLU A 91 -1.51 19.16 -18.87
C GLU A 91 -1.30 17.91 -18.01
N ALA A 92 -1.25 18.07 -16.68
CA ALA A 92 -0.95 17.00 -15.73
C ALA A 92 0.30 16.20 -16.15
N THR A 93 1.35 16.93 -16.54
CA THR A 93 2.67 16.35 -16.77
C THR A 93 3.21 15.76 -15.47
N PRO A 94 4.16 14.80 -15.50
CA PRO A 94 4.85 14.35 -14.28
C PRO A 94 5.36 15.53 -13.43
N ALA A 95 5.94 16.56 -14.06
CA ALA A 95 6.38 17.76 -13.35
C ALA A 95 5.24 18.53 -12.68
N GLY A 96 4.02 18.52 -13.24
CA GLY A 96 2.82 19.09 -12.63
C GLY A 96 2.42 18.40 -11.32
N PHE A 97 2.50 17.07 -11.27
CA PHE A 97 2.30 16.29 -10.05
C PHE A 97 3.33 16.63 -8.97
N TRP A 98 4.60 16.71 -9.35
CA TRP A 98 5.69 17.09 -8.45
C TRP A 98 5.56 18.53 -7.94
N LEU A 99 5.07 19.45 -8.79
CA LEU A 99 4.78 20.83 -8.39
C LEU A 99 3.68 20.87 -7.32
N ALA A 100 2.53 20.24 -7.58
CA ALA A 100 1.43 20.17 -6.62
C ALA A 100 1.86 19.50 -5.30
N SER A 101 2.64 18.42 -5.42
CA SER A 101 3.27 17.74 -4.28
C SER A 101 4.16 18.65 -3.45
N SER A 102 5.07 19.38 -4.10
CA SER A 102 5.98 20.27 -3.40
C SER A 102 5.26 21.40 -2.67
N PHE A 103 4.16 21.90 -3.24
CA PHE A 103 3.35 22.93 -2.62
C PHE A 103 2.61 22.38 -1.39
N ALA A 104 2.00 21.20 -1.51
CA ALA A 104 1.34 20.54 -0.38
C ALA A 104 2.32 20.24 0.77
N LEU A 105 3.52 19.72 0.46
CA LEU A 105 4.56 19.50 1.46
C LEU A 105 5.05 20.80 2.10
N LEU A 106 5.17 21.88 1.33
CA LEU A 106 5.56 23.16 1.90
C LEU A 106 4.52 23.65 2.90
N VAL A 107 3.24 23.62 2.53
CA VAL A 107 2.14 24.02 3.44
C VAL A 107 2.12 23.14 4.68
N GLY A 108 2.21 21.81 4.50
CA GLY A 108 2.22 20.87 5.61
C GLY A 108 3.44 21.08 6.52
N THR A 109 4.66 21.17 5.98
CA THR A 109 5.86 21.43 6.80
C THR A 109 5.79 22.77 7.54
N PHE A 110 5.19 23.81 6.95
CA PHE A 110 4.94 25.08 7.65
C PHE A 110 3.96 24.91 8.80
N GLN A 111 2.86 24.17 8.59
CA GLN A 111 1.92 23.85 9.67
C GLN A 111 2.58 23.01 10.77
N GLY A 112 3.45 22.08 10.42
CA GLY A 112 4.20 21.26 11.40
C GLY A 112 5.14 22.09 12.26
N LEU A 113 5.79 23.10 11.65
CA LEU A 113 6.57 24.09 12.41
C LEU A 113 5.69 24.86 13.39
N LEU A 114 4.51 25.32 12.96
CA LEU A 114 3.58 26.02 13.85
C LEU A 114 3.06 25.11 14.99
N GLN A 115 2.98 23.79 14.78
CA GLN A 115 2.58 22.84 15.82
C GLN A 115 3.63 22.63 16.90
N ILE A 116 4.91 22.94 16.65
CA ILE A 116 5.97 22.80 17.65
C ILE A 116 6.29 24.11 18.38
N ILE A 117 5.91 25.26 17.84
CA ILE A 117 6.13 26.57 18.49
C ILE A 117 5.16 26.70 19.67
N PRO A 118 5.63 26.94 20.92
CA PRO A 118 4.77 26.97 22.11
C PRO A 118 3.57 27.92 22.00
N ALA A 119 3.75 29.09 21.34
CA ALA A 119 2.70 30.09 21.16
C ALA A 119 1.52 29.60 20.29
N THR A 120 1.75 28.64 19.41
CA THR A 120 0.76 28.13 18.45
C THR A 120 0.43 26.64 18.66
N ALA A 121 1.25 25.90 19.40
CA ALA A 121 1.08 24.48 19.65
C ALA A 121 -0.29 24.17 20.25
N GLN A 122 -0.70 24.86 21.32
CA GLN A 122 -1.99 24.63 21.96
C GLN A 122 -3.20 24.85 21.03
N ILE A 123 -3.08 25.76 20.05
CA ILE A 123 -4.13 26.01 19.06
C ILE A 123 -4.19 24.85 18.06
N LEU A 124 -3.02 24.36 17.64
CA LEU A 124 -2.89 23.46 16.49
C LEU A 124 -2.77 21.98 16.86
N THR A 125 -2.67 21.64 18.14
CA THR A 125 -2.53 20.25 18.62
C THR A 125 -3.63 19.81 19.57
N LEU A 126 -4.43 20.73 20.10
CA LEU A 126 -5.53 20.40 21.01
C LEU A 126 -6.72 19.73 20.29
N PRO A 127 -7.26 20.29 19.19
CA PRO A 127 -8.23 19.56 18.36
C PRO A 127 -7.51 18.52 17.49
N GLU A 128 -7.98 17.27 17.51
CA GLU A 128 -7.35 16.16 16.78
C GLU A 128 -7.33 16.36 15.25
N GLU A 129 -8.27 17.12 14.72
CA GLU A 129 -8.43 17.36 13.29
C GLU A 129 -7.20 18.05 12.70
N ILE A 130 -6.59 18.99 13.43
CA ILE A 130 -5.51 19.85 12.90
C ILE A 130 -4.19 19.07 12.74
N PRO A 131 -3.71 18.27 13.71
CA PRO A 131 -2.58 17.37 13.51
C PRO A 131 -2.85 16.28 12.45
N ASN A 132 -4.06 15.73 12.44
CA ASN A 132 -4.41 14.68 11.48
C ASN A 132 -4.39 15.21 10.05
N ILE A 133 -4.95 16.40 9.81
CA ILE A 133 -4.99 16.98 8.46
C ILE A 133 -3.62 17.43 7.97
N HIS A 134 -2.75 17.90 8.86
CA HIS A 134 -1.33 18.13 8.56
C HIS A 134 -0.69 16.86 7.98
N ALA A 135 -0.86 15.73 8.70
CA ALA A 135 -0.25 14.48 8.31
C ALA A 135 -0.80 13.99 6.97
N GLN A 136 -2.12 14.09 6.77
CA GLN A 136 -2.74 13.73 5.50
C GLN A 136 -2.31 14.61 4.34
N LEU A 137 -2.15 15.93 4.53
CA LEU A 137 -1.65 16.82 3.49
C LEU A 137 -0.23 16.43 3.06
N ASN A 138 0.65 16.11 4.02
CA ASN A 138 2.00 15.65 3.72
C ASN A 138 2.02 14.28 3.03
N MET A 139 1.19 13.34 3.46
CA MET A 139 1.16 11.99 2.88
C MET A 139 0.49 11.97 1.51
N ILE A 140 -0.75 12.45 1.40
CA ILE A 140 -1.54 12.41 0.17
C ILE A 140 -1.10 13.51 -0.79
N GLY A 141 -1.15 14.76 -0.32
CA GLY A 141 -0.76 15.90 -1.13
C GLY A 141 0.72 15.86 -1.44
N GLY A 142 1.56 15.60 -0.46
CA GLY A 142 3.00 15.58 -0.64
C GLY A 142 3.55 14.32 -1.30
N ILE A 143 3.53 13.19 -0.60
CA ILE A 143 4.24 11.99 -1.03
C ILE A 143 3.51 11.30 -2.18
N MET A 144 2.21 11.04 -2.06
CA MET A 144 1.45 10.26 -3.06
C MET A 144 1.42 10.95 -4.42
N LEU A 145 1.20 12.28 -4.48
CA LEU A 145 1.24 13.00 -5.77
C LEU A 145 2.62 12.90 -6.44
N ALA A 146 3.73 13.00 -5.69
CA ALA A 146 5.06 12.82 -6.27
C ALA A 146 5.26 11.39 -6.81
N LEU A 147 4.86 10.37 -6.06
CA LEU A 147 4.95 8.97 -6.48
C LEU A 147 4.11 8.69 -7.72
N ILE A 148 2.89 9.23 -7.79
CA ILE A 148 2.05 9.15 -9.00
C ILE A 148 2.75 9.83 -10.18
N GLY A 149 3.38 10.99 -9.95
CA GLY A 149 4.21 11.66 -10.95
C GLY A 149 5.36 10.79 -11.44
N VAL A 150 6.07 10.08 -10.55
CA VAL A 150 7.11 9.10 -10.91
C VAL A 150 6.54 7.96 -11.75
N VAL A 151 5.41 7.39 -11.33
CA VAL A 151 4.77 6.31 -12.09
C VAL A 151 4.44 6.79 -13.50
N TYR A 152 3.83 7.97 -13.66
CA TYR A 152 3.54 8.53 -14.98
C TYR A 152 4.79 8.92 -15.79
N LEU A 153 5.90 9.21 -15.13
CA LEU A 153 7.18 9.43 -15.80
C LEU A 153 7.75 8.13 -16.38
N LEU A 154 7.73 7.05 -15.58
CA LEU A 154 8.37 5.77 -15.91
C LEU A 154 7.48 4.84 -16.75
N LEU A 155 6.15 4.99 -16.68
CA LEU A 155 5.20 4.09 -17.34
C LEU A 155 5.48 3.90 -18.83
N PRO A 156 5.78 4.93 -19.64
CA PRO A 156 6.05 4.76 -21.07
C PRO A 156 7.27 3.88 -21.34
N ASP A 157 8.31 3.98 -20.51
CA ASP A 157 9.53 3.20 -20.67
C ASP A 157 9.34 1.75 -20.20
N LEU A 158 8.47 1.54 -19.20
CA LEU A 158 8.19 0.21 -18.65
C LEU A 158 7.21 -0.62 -19.48
N VAL A 159 6.20 0.01 -20.09
CA VAL A 159 5.11 -0.70 -20.79
C VAL A 159 4.88 -0.24 -22.23
N GLY A 160 5.71 0.66 -22.75
CA GLY A 160 5.65 1.15 -24.14
C GLY A 160 4.47 2.09 -24.43
N GLN A 161 3.63 2.41 -23.44
CA GLN A 161 2.45 3.24 -23.64
C GLN A 161 2.36 4.40 -22.66
N ARG A 162 1.98 5.57 -23.18
CA ARG A 162 1.70 6.76 -22.37
C ARG A 162 0.26 6.74 -21.87
N PRO A 163 0.02 7.12 -20.59
CA PRO A 163 -1.33 7.30 -20.08
C PRO A 163 -1.99 8.50 -20.75
N SER A 164 -3.30 8.38 -21.02
CA SER A 164 -4.04 9.45 -21.69
C SER A 164 -4.03 10.74 -20.86
N ALA A 165 -3.94 11.89 -21.53
CA ALA A 165 -3.93 13.19 -20.85
C ALA A 165 -5.20 13.43 -20.03
N ARG A 166 -6.36 12.95 -20.50
CA ARG A 166 -7.63 13.04 -19.78
C ARG A 166 -7.56 12.40 -18.40
N TRP A 167 -7.10 11.15 -18.32
CA TRP A 167 -7.05 10.44 -17.03
C TRP A 167 -5.99 11.03 -16.09
N ARG A 168 -4.85 11.47 -16.62
CA ARG A 168 -3.85 12.20 -15.82
C ARG A 168 -4.40 13.49 -15.23
N ARG A 169 -5.10 14.30 -16.03
CA ARG A 169 -5.73 15.56 -15.57
C ARG A 169 -6.77 15.31 -14.50
N PHE A 170 -7.62 14.30 -14.70
CA PHE A 170 -8.63 13.94 -13.70
C PHE A 170 -7.99 13.40 -12.42
N SER A 171 -6.90 12.63 -12.52
CA SER A 171 -6.13 12.17 -11.37
C SER A 171 -5.50 13.33 -10.60
N LEU A 172 -4.77 14.23 -11.28
CA LEU A 172 -4.14 15.38 -10.64
C LEU A 172 -5.18 16.30 -10.00
N GLY A 173 -6.20 16.69 -10.76
CA GLY A 173 -7.25 17.59 -10.29
C GLY A 173 -8.07 16.99 -9.14
N GLY A 174 -8.41 15.70 -9.24
CA GLY A 174 -9.16 15.00 -8.19
C GLY A 174 -8.36 14.86 -6.90
N ILE A 175 -7.11 14.40 -6.97
CA ILE A 175 -6.28 14.18 -5.77
C ILE A 175 -5.84 15.52 -5.18
N ALA A 176 -5.25 16.42 -5.98
CA ALA A 176 -4.74 17.70 -5.48
C ALA A 176 -5.89 18.65 -5.05
N GLY A 177 -6.96 18.71 -5.83
CA GLY A 177 -8.15 19.49 -5.47
C GLY A 177 -8.88 18.91 -4.27
N GLY A 178 -9.02 17.57 -4.22
CA GLY A 178 -9.65 16.88 -3.11
C GLY A 178 -8.89 17.05 -1.79
N ILE A 179 -7.56 16.85 -1.78
CA ILE A 179 -6.77 17.03 -0.55
C ILE A 179 -6.76 18.49 -0.10
N ALA A 180 -6.77 19.46 -1.03
CA ALA A 180 -6.88 20.88 -0.70
C ALA A 180 -8.24 21.22 -0.07
N GLY A 181 -9.34 20.72 -0.66
CA GLY A 181 -10.68 20.91 -0.11
C GLY A 181 -10.84 20.25 1.27
N TYR A 182 -10.37 19.01 1.38
CA TYR A 182 -10.36 18.26 2.63
C TYR A 182 -9.52 18.98 3.70
N TYR A 183 -8.37 19.52 3.31
CA TYR A 183 -7.52 20.32 4.18
C TYR A 183 -8.25 21.52 4.80
N VAL A 184 -8.88 22.33 3.94
CA VAL A 184 -9.60 23.53 4.39
C VAL A 184 -10.76 23.18 5.30
N VAL A 185 -11.57 22.18 4.94
CA VAL A 185 -12.73 21.76 5.74
C VAL A 185 -12.28 21.23 7.10
N THR A 186 -11.35 20.29 7.14
CA THR A 186 -10.90 19.67 8.39
C THR A 186 -10.18 20.68 9.29
N LEU A 187 -9.40 21.61 8.72
CA LEU A 187 -8.79 22.70 9.49
C LEU A 187 -9.87 23.62 10.09
N ALA A 188 -10.87 24.03 9.31
CA ALA A 188 -11.98 24.85 9.81
C ALA A 188 -12.77 24.14 10.92
N THR A 189 -13.07 22.85 10.75
CA THR A 189 -13.69 22.01 11.77
C THR A 189 -12.87 21.97 13.05
N GLY A 190 -11.56 21.76 12.96
CA GLY A 190 -10.67 21.76 14.13
C GLY A 190 -10.62 23.10 14.85
N LEU A 191 -10.62 24.22 14.10
CA LEU A 191 -10.66 25.57 14.69
C LEU A 191 -12.01 25.86 15.39
N LEU A 192 -13.13 25.38 14.84
CA LEU A 192 -14.43 25.46 15.49
C LEU A 192 -14.49 24.62 16.76
N ARG A 193 -13.99 23.37 16.72
CA ARG A 193 -13.88 22.47 17.88
C ARG A 193 -13.05 23.11 18.99
N LEU A 194 -11.93 23.74 18.64
CA LEU A 194 -11.10 24.48 19.59
C LEU A 194 -11.89 25.60 20.30
N GLY A 195 -12.77 26.30 19.59
CA GLY A 195 -13.67 27.29 20.18
C GLY A 195 -14.55 26.70 21.29
N TYR A 196 -15.14 25.53 21.05
CA TYR A 196 -15.96 24.80 22.03
C TYR A 196 -15.14 24.30 23.23
N LEU A 197 -13.95 23.75 22.98
CA LEU A 197 -13.05 23.31 24.04
C LEU A 197 -12.62 24.48 24.95
N ARG A 198 -12.38 25.66 24.38
CA ARG A 198 -12.06 26.88 25.14
C ARG A 198 -13.25 27.41 25.95
N GLN A 199 -14.48 27.02 25.62
CA GLN A 199 -15.68 27.32 26.41
C GLN A 199 -15.88 26.32 27.57
N GLY A 200 -14.95 25.40 27.78
CA GLY A 200 -15.01 24.41 28.86
C GLY A 200 -15.80 23.15 28.52
N LEU A 201 -16.22 22.98 27.26
CA LEU A 201 -16.79 21.70 26.83
C LEU A 201 -15.71 20.63 26.82
N ASN A 202 -16.07 19.42 27.24
CA ASN A 202 -15.22 18.25 27.04
C ASN A 202 -15.19 17.86 25.55
N ASP A 203 -14.30 16.95 25.21
CA ASP A 203 -14.03 16.59 23.82
C ASP A 203 -15.25 15.97 23.10
N GLU A 204 -15.98 15.10 23.80
CA GLU A 204 -17.21 14.47 23.31
C GLU A 204 -18.31 15.50 23.03
N ALA A 205 -18.55 16.43 23.96
CA ALA A 205 -19.54 17.48 23.78
C ALA A 205 -19.14 18.47 22.69
N ALA A 206 -17.87 18.81 22.57
CA ALA A 206 -17.35 19.67 21.50
C ALA A 206 -17.54 19.02 20.12
N ALA A 207 -17.28 17.72 20.00
CA ALA A 207 -17.54 16.95 18.78
C ALA A 207 -19.06 16.89 18.47
N ALA A 208 -19.90 16.64 19.48
CA ALA A 208 -21.35 16.61 19.32
C ALA A 208 -21.92 17.95 18.81
N ARG A 209 -21.32 19.09 19.19
CA ARG A 209 -21.73 20.43 18.73
C ARG A 209 -21.46 20.66 17.25
N LEU A 210 -20.45 20.03 16.67
CA LEU A 210 -20.20 20.08 15.22
C LEU A 210 -21.25 19.28 14.44
N GLY A 211 -21.85 18.28 15.10
CA GLY A 211 -22.89 17.43 14.54
C GLY A 211 -22.43 16.66 13.31
N TRP A 212 -23.40 16.23 12.50
CA TRP A 212 -23.16 15.47 11.27
C TRP A 212 -22.57 16.31 10.14
N VAL A 213 -22.63 17.65 10.23
CA VAL A 213 -22.17 18.56 9.17
C VAL A 213 -20.66 18.42 8.94
N ALA A 214 -19.87 18.37 10.01
CA ALA A 214 -18.42 18.23 9.90
C ALA A 214 -17.97 16.95 9.16
N PRO A 215 -18.39 15.73 9.57
CA PRO A 215 -18.02 14.51 8.85
C PRO A 215 -18.61 14.47 7.42
N THR A 216 -19.81 15.03 7.20
CA THR A 216 -20.38 15.11 5.84
C THR A 216 -19.56 16.00 4.91
N LEU A 217 -19.14 17.19 5.35
CA LEU A 217 -18.29 18.07 4.55
C LEU A 217 -16.91 17.44 4.29
N ALA A 218 -16.33 16.78 5.30
CA ALA A 218 -15.08 16.05 5.15
C ALA A 218 -15.22 14.91 4.12
N MET A 219 -16.32 14.16 4.16
CA MET A 219 -16.61 13.12 3.17
C MET A 219 -16.77 13.70 1.75
N ILE A 220 -17.56 14.76 1.59
CA ILE A 220 -17.82 15.38 0.28
C ILE A 220 -16.51 15.87 -0.35
N THR A 221 -15.63 16.47 0.45
CA THR A 221 -14.31 16.94 -0.01
C THR A 221 -13.32 15.80 -0.27
N ALA A 222 -13.52 14.62 0.32
CA ALA A 222 -12.75 13.42 0.03
C ALA A 222 -13.16 12.69 -1.25
N ILE A 223 -14.40 12.84 -1.73
CA ILE A 223 -14.89 12.20 -2.97
C ILE A 223 -14.00 12.53 -4.19
N PRO A 224 -13.62 13.80 -4.46
CA PRO A 224 -12.68 14.11 -5.53
C PRO A 224 -11.35 13.35 -5.43
N MET A 225 -10.82 13.12 -4.22
CA MET A 225 -9.60 12.33 -4.04
C MET A 225 -9.81 10.88 -4.49
N LEU A 226 -10.90 10.25 -4.04
CA LEU A 226 -11.25 8.89 -4.45
C LEU A 226 -11.37 8.78 -5.97
N LEU A 227 -12.10 9.70 -6.59
CA LEU A 227 -12.27 9.76 -8.04
C LEU A 227 -10.92 9.96 -8.76
N GLY A 228 -10.03 10.78 -8.20
CA GLY A 228 -8.68 10.99 -8.73
C GLY A 228 -7.80 9.73 -8.64
N TYR A 229 -7.88 8.96 -7.55
CA TYR A 229 -7.20 7.67 -7.42
C TYR A 229 -7.77 6.61 -8.37
N LEU A 230 -9.11 6.56 -8.55
CA LEU A 230 -9.73 5.68 -9.53
C LEU A 230 -9.26 5.99 -10.95
N ALA A 231 -9.17 7.27 -11.32
CA ALA A 231 -8.62 7.67 -12.61
C ALA A 231 -7.15 7.31 -12.77
N PHE A 232 -6.35 7.41 -11.70
CA PHE A 232 -4.96 6.92 -11.70
C PHE A 232 -4.91 5.41 -11.99
N GLY A 233 -5.69 4.61 -11.26
CA GLY A 233 -5.78 3.16 -11.47
C GLY A 233 -6.25 2.80 -12.88
N LEU A 234 -7.28 3.48 -13.39
CA LEU A 234 -7.77 3.30 -14.76
C LEU A 234 -6.73 3.70 -15.81
N ALA A 235 -5.96 4.76 -15.57
CA ALA A 235 -4.87 5.16 -16.46
C ALA A 235 -3.81 4.05 -16.56
N ILE A 236 -3.34 3.53 -15.41
CA ILE A 236 -2.37 2.43 -15.37
C ILE A 236 -2.94 1.19 -16.05
N TRP A 237 -4.17 0.80 -15.68
CA TRP A 237 -4.82 -0.39 -16.21
C TRP A 237 -4.93 -0.33 -17.73
N ARG A 238 -5.25 0.83 -18.30
CA ARG A 238 -5.33 1.00 -19.75
C ARG A 238 -3.96 0.99 -20.41
N SER A 239 -2.97 1.69 -19.86
CA SER A 239 -1.61 1.73 -20.41
C SER A 239 -0.88 0.38 -20.34
N THR A 240 -1.30 -0.51 -19.46
CA THR A 240 -0.74 -1.86 -19.33
C THR A 240 -1.50 -2.91 -20.15
N ALA A 241 -2.43 -2.51 -21.03
CA ALA A 241 -3.26 -3.46 -21.79
C ALA A 241 -2.42 -4.37 -22.69
N ASP A 242 -1.51 -3.81 -23.49
CA ASP A 242 -0.66 -4.58 -24.40
C ASP A 242 0.33 -5.45 -23.63
N TYR A 243 0.94 -4.91 -22.56
CA TYR A 243 1.80 -5.69 -21.67
C TYR A 243 1.05 -6.89 -21.08
N ARG A 244 -0.18 -6.70 -20.58
CA ARG A 244 -1.00 -7.80 -20.08
C ARG A 244 -1.38 -8.78 -21.18
N ALA A 245 -1.68 -8.30 -22.39
CA ALA A 245 -2.01 -9.17 -23.52
C ALA A 245 -0.81 -10.03 -23.92
N ALA A 246 0.39 -9.44 -24.00
CA ALA A 246 1.64 -10.15 -24.26
C ALA A 246 1.95 -11.15 -23.15
N TRP A 247 1.84 -10.74 -21.88
CA TRP A 247 2.01 -11.62 -20.74
C TRP A 247 1.01 -12.79 -20.76
N TRP A 248 -0.25 -12.54 -21.09
CA TRP A 248 -1.25 -13.60 -21.26
C TRP A 248 -0.93 -14.53 -22.44
N ALA A 249 -0.42 -13.99 -23.54
CA ALA A 249 0.01 -14.79 -24.68
C ALA A 249 1.20 -15.70 -24.31
N ASP A 250 2.18 -15.16 -23.58
CA ASP A 250 3.31 -15.91 -23.03
C ASP A 250 2.85 -16.98 -22.04
N MET A 251 1.92 -16.65 -21.14
CA MET A 251 1.34 -17.60 -20.19
C MET A 251 0.60 -18.75 -20.90
N ARG A 252 -0.09 -18.47 -22.01
CA ARG A 252 -0.71 -19.51 -22.85
C ARG A 252 0.31 -20.38 -23.56
N GLN A 253 1.49 -19.86 -23.88
CA GLN A 253 2.60 -20.62 -24.44
C GLN A 253 3.43 -21.34 -23.38
N LEU A 254 3.30 -20.97 -22.11
CA LEU A 254 4.07 -21.55 -21.01
C LEU A 254 3.98 -23.07 -20.97
N PRO A 255 2.80 -23.73 -21.11
CA PRO A 255 2.72 -25.17 -21.24
C PRO A 255 3.62 -25.74 -22.34
N VAL A 256 3.68 -25.12 -23.52
CA VAL A 256 4.52 -25.60 -24.63
C VAL A 256 6.01 -25.43 -24.31
N ARG A 257 6.39 -24.31 -23.69
CA ARG A 257 7.79 -24.04 -23.29
C ARG A 257 8.28 -24.94 -22.15
N THR A 258 7.42 -25.21 -21.17
CA THR A 258 7.76 -26.01 -19.98
C THR A 258 7.54 -27.50 -20.17
N ASN A 259 6.63 -27.91 -21.06
CA ASN A 259 6.42 -29.31 -21.44
C ASN A 259 7.34 -29.69 -22.62
N GLY A 260 8.61 -29.25 -22.58
CA GLY A 260 9.63 -29.65 -23.56
C GLY A 260 9.77 -31.18 -23.67
N VAL A 261 10.59 -31.66 -24.61
CA VAL A 261 10.74 -33.10 -24.92
C VAL A 261 10.91 -33.88 -23.61
N ALA A 262 9.87 -34.61 -23.21
CA ALA A 262 9.89 -35.38 -21.99
C ALA A 262 11.08 -36.34 -22.07
N ALA A 263 11.98 -36.27 -21.08
CA ALA A 263 13.15 -37.14 -21.02
C ALA A 263 12.71 -38.58 -21.28
N ALA A 264 13.43 -39.32 -22.13
CA ALA A 264 12.98 -40.60 -22.67
C ALA A 264 12.57 -41.62 -21.58
N TRP A 265 13.20 -41.54 -20.40
CA TRP A 265 12.86 -42.36 -19.24
C TRP A 265 11.44 -42.09 -18.69
N ARG A 266 10.94 -40.86 -18.76
CA ARG A 266 9.58 -40.50 -18.29
C ARG A 266 8.48 -41.15 -19.13
N GLN A 267 8.73 -41.35 -20.42
CA GLN A 267 7.77 -42.01 -21.31
C GLN A 267 7.55 -43.49 -20.96
N ARG A 268 8.44 -44.07 -20.14
CA ARG A 268 8.36 -45.46 -19.69
C ARG A 268 7.59 -45.62 -18.37
N ILE A 269 7.22 -44.53 -17.70
CA ILE A 269 6.48 -44.59 -16.43
C ILE A 269 5.03 -44.98 -16.76
N PRO A 270 4.51 -46.12 -16.27
CA PRO A 270 3.13 -46.49 -16.52
C PRO A 270 2.18 -45.49 -15.87
N ILE A 271 1.06 -45.19 -16.53
CA ILE A 271 0.07 -44.22 -16.03
C ILE A 271 -0.43 -44.54 -14.62
N THR A 272 -0.53 -45.83 -14.28
CA THR A 272 -0.93 -46.30 -12.95
C THR A 272 -0.01 -45.79 -11.84
N TYR A 273 1.31 -45.71 -12.08
CA TYR A 273 2.26 -45.15 -11.12
C TYR A 273 2.09 -43.64 -10.94
N LEU A 274 1.78 -42.92 -12.03
CA LEU A 274 1.51 -41.48 -11.97
C LEU A 274 0.24 -41.18 -11.18
N LEU A 275 -0.83 -41.95 -11.42
CA LEU A 275 -2.09 -41.83 -10.67
C LEU A 275 -1.92 -42.23 -9.21
N ALA A 276 -1.15 -43.27 -8.91
CA ALA A 276 -0.85 -43.68 -7.55
C ALA A 276 -0.05 -42.60 -6.79
N ALA A 277 0.97 -42.02 -7.43
CA ALA A 277 1.74 -40.92 -6.85
C ALA A 277 0.85 -39.69 -6.58
N GLU A 278 -0.03 -39.33 -7.51
CA GLU A 278 -1.00 -38.25 -7.33
C GLU A 278 -1.99 -38.55 -6.21
N ALA A 279 -2.53 -39.77 -6.16
CA ALA A 279 -3.49 -40.19 -5.15
C ALA A 279 -2.89 -40.15 -3.75
N MET A 280 -1.69 -40.74 -3.59
CA MET A 280 -0.99 -40.77 -2.31
C MET A 280 -0.64 -39.35 -1.86
N SER A 281 0.00 -38.56 -2.71
CA SER A 281 0.37 -37.18 -2.37
C SER A 281 -0.86 -36.31 -2.05
N GLY A 282 -1.93 -36.40 -2.84
CA GLY A 282 -3.19 -35.70 -2.61
C GLY A 282 -3.84 -36.02 -1.27
N LEU A 283 -3.83 -37.30 -0.85
CA LEU A 283 -4.38 -37.73 0.43
C LEU A 283 -3.63 -37.16 1.65
N PHE A 284 -2.37 -36.76 1.47
CA PHE A 284 -1.58 -36.05 2.48
C PHE A 284 -1.62 -34.52 2.30
N GLY A 285 -2.49 -34.01 1.43
CA GLY A 285 -2.65 -32.58 1.20
C GLY A 285 -1.63 -31.99 0.22
N PHE A 286 -0.93 -32.82 -0.55
CA PHE A 286 0.05 -32.42 -1.56
C PHE A 286 -0.37 -32.84 -2.97
N PRO A 287 -1.57 -32.49 -3.47
CA PRO A 287 -1.94 -32.77 -4.85
C PRO A 287 -0.91 -32.13 -5.79
N GLY A 288 -0.58 -32.75 -6.92
CA GLY A 288 0.32 -32.21 -7.94
C GLY A 288 1.55 -33.07 -8.24
N LEU A 289 1.90 -34.05 -7.40
CA LEU A 289 3.10 -34.86 -7.62
C LEU A 289 3.02 -35.68 -8.91
N GLY A 290 1.89 -36.34 -9.17
CA GLY A 290 1.70 -37.12 -10.40
C GLY A 290 1.67 -36.23 -11.64
N TRP A 291 1.17 -34.99 -11.51
CA TRP A 291 1.26 -33.99 -12.57
C TRP A 291 2.71 -33.61 -12.91
N ILE A 292 3.56 -33.38 -11.90
CA ILE A 292 5.00 -33.11 -12.11
C ILE A 292 5.67 -34.29 -12.79
N LEU A 293 5.44 -35.51 -12.28
CA LEU A 293 6.03 -36.74 -12.83
C LEU A 293 5.55 -37.03 -14.25
N SER A 294 4.31 -36.64 -14.60
CA SER A 294 3.76 -36.73 -15.96
C SER A 294 4.38 -35.72 -16.94
N GLY A 295 5.27 -34.83 -16.48
CA GLY A 295 5.88 -33.79 -17.30
C GLY A 295 5.00 -32.55 -17.47
N ARG A 296 4.04 -32.32 -16.57
CA ARG A 296 3.13 -31.16 -16.57
C ARG A 296 3.33 -30.29 -15.33
N PRO A 297 4.54 -29.74 -15.10
CA PRO A 297 4.86 -29.01 -13.87
C PRO A 297 4.02 -27.75 -13.68
N ILE A 298 3.47 -27.17 -14.76
CA ILE A 298 2.63 -25.96 -14.69
C ILE A 298 1.32 -26.19 -13.92
N LEU A 299 0.79 -27.42 -13.92
CA LEU A 299 -0.37 -27.80 -13.12
C LEU A 299 0.08 -28.36 -11.77
N GLY A 300 1.13 -29.18 -11.77
CA GLY A 300 1.58 -29.86 -10.57
C GLY A 300 2.19 -28.94 -9.51
N LEU A 301 3.00 -27.95 -9.89
CA LEU A 301 3.65 -27.05 -8.92
C LEU A 301 2.64 -26.17 -8.17
N PRO A 302 1.67 -25.48 -8.82
CA PRO A 302 0.65 -24.74 -8.09
C PRO A 302 -0.15 -25.62 -7.15
N LEU A 303 -0.58 -26.82 -7.58
CA LEU A 303 -1.29 -27.77 -6.71
C LEU A 303 -0.42 -28.18 -5.51
N MET A 304 0.86 -28.47 -5.73
CA MET A 304 1.76 -28.96 -4.69
C MET A 304 2.15 -27.87 -3.68
N LEU A 305 2.06 -26.59 -4.06
CA LEU A 305 2.28 -25.44 -3.17
C LEU A 305 1.00 -25.00 -2.45
N THR A 306 -0.13 -24.95 -3.16
CA THR A 306 -1.40 -24.46 -2.62
C THR A 306 -2.13 -25.51 -1.79
N GLY A 307 -2.05 -26.78 -2.19
CA GLY A 307 -2.63 -27.91 -1.47
C GLY A 307 -2.27 -27.93 0.01
N PRO A 308 -0.97 -27.97 0.37
CA PRO A 308 -0.57 -28.08 1.76
C PRO A 308 -0.83 -26.78 2.53
N ALA A 309 -0.75 -25.61 1.88
CA ALA A 309 -1.14 -24.35 2.50
C ALA A 309 -2.63 -24.35 2.90
N VAL A 310 -3.50 -24.92 2.06
CA VAL A 310 -4.92 -25.03 2.38
C VAL A 310 -5.17 -26.11 3.44
N ALA A 311 -4.64 -27.32 3.24
CA ALA A 311 -4.85 -28.47 4.13
C ALA A 311 -4.31 -28.23 5.54
N TRP A 312 -3.12 -27.64 5.66
CA TRP A 312 -2.38 -27.61 6.92
C TRP A 312 -2.27 -26.23 7.57
N ALA A 313 -2.70 -25.15 6.88
CA ALA A 313 -2.76 -23.82 7.48
C ALA A 313 -4.18 -23.22 7.44
N VAL A 314 -4.77 -23.08 6.25
CA VAL A 314 -6.06 -22.38 6.10
C VAL A 314 -7.21 -23.14 6.77
N ILE A 315 -7.35 -24.43 6.51
CA ILE A 315 -8.42 -25.24 7.11
C ILE A 315 -8.28 -25.30 8.64
N PRO A 316 -7.11 -25.64 9.22
CA PRO A 316 -6.94 -25.61 10.66
C PRO A 316 -7.24 -24.25 11.29
N LEU A 317 -6.86 -23.15 10.64
CA LEU A 317 -7.14 -21.80 11.14
C LEU A 317 -8.64 -21.47 11.13
N LEU A 318 -9.34 -21.75 10.03
CA LEU A 318 -10.76 -21.43 9.87
C LEU A 318 -11.69 -22.34 10.69
N PHE A 319 -11.26 -23.59 10.93
CA PHE A 319 -12.04 -24.64 11.59
C PHE A 319 -11.45 -25.07 12.94
N SER A 320 -10.55 -24.25 13.50
CA SER A 320 -9.87 -24.53 14.76
C SER A 320 -10.88 -24.78 15.88
N PRO A 321 -10.75 -25.86 16.68
CA PRO A 321 -11.58 -26.07 17.86
C PRO A 321 -11.35 -25.01 18.94
N TYR A 322 -10.32 -24.17 18.79
CA TYR A 322 -9.95 -23.11 19.71
C TYR A 322 -10.47 -21.72 19.28
N GLY A 323 -11.25 -21.62 18.20
CA GLY A 323 -11.81 -20.35 17.73
C GLY A 323 -13.34 -20.28 17.89
N ASP A 324 -13.87 -19.07 18.07
CA ASP A 324 -15.32 -18.82 18.18
C ASP A 324 -15.99 -18.56 16.81
N GLY A 325 -15.42 -19.13 15.74
CA GLY A 325 -15.86 -18.89 14.37
C GLY A 325 -17.14 -19.67 14.01
N PRO A 326 -17.95 -19.16 13.06
CA PRO A 326 -19.19 -19.81 12.63
C PRO A 326 -18.99 -21.18 11.94
N LEU A 327 -17.74 -21.53 11.61
CA LEU A 327 -17.38 -22.76 10.91
C LEU A 327 -17.04 -23.93 11.84
N LEU A 328 -16.97 -23.70 13.16
CA LEU A 328 -16.57 -24.69 14.17
C LEU A 328 -17.33 -26.02 14.05
N ALA A 329 -18.65 -25.96 13.86
CA ALA A 329 -19.53 -27.13 13.78
C ALA A 329 -19.16 -28.11 12.65
N TRP A 330 -18.46 -27.63 11.63
CA TRP A 330 -18.07 -28.39 10.44
C TRP A 330 -16.61 -28.86 10.49
N GLY A 331 -15.83 -28.40 11.48
CA GLY A 331 -14.38 -28.50 11.46
C GLY A 331 -13.82 -29.92 11.54
N ARG A 332 -14.48 -30.83 12.25
CA ARG A 332 -14.01 -32.22 12.41
C ARG A 332 -13.89 -33.02 11.11
N TYR A 333 -14.62 -32.62 10.07
CA TYR A 333 -14.60 -33.32 8.77
C TYR A 333 -14.05 -32.45 7.63
N ALA A 334 -13.87 -31.14 7.83
CA ALA A 334 -13.46 -30.21 6.78
C ALA A 334 -12.15 -30.63 6.10
N LEU A 335 -11.15 -31.04 6.90
CA LEU A 335 -9.87 -31.51 6.36
C LEU A 335 -10.02 -32.82 5.58
N LEU A 336 -10.75 -33.80 6.11
CA LEU A 336 -10.95 -35.10 5.44
C LEU A 336 -11.69 -34.93 4.11
N VAL A 337 -12.75 -34.10 4.08
CA VAL A 337 -13.49 -33.79 2.87
C VAL A 337 -12.58 -33.08 1.86
N TYR A 338 -11.80 -32.09 2.30
CA TYR A 338 -10.84 -31.42 1.43
C TYR A 338 -9.85 -32.40 0.80
N LEU A 339 -9.18 -33.23 1.61
CA LEU A 339 -8.18 -34.19 1.15
C LEU A 339 -8.78 -35.17 0.13
N LEU A 340 -9.96 -35.73 0.40
CA LEU A 340 -10.63 -36.65 -0.53
C LEU A 340 -11.02 -35.95 -1.83
N VAL A 341 -11.68 -34.79 -1.75
CA VAL A 341 -12.15 -34.06 -2.92
C VAL A 341 -10.99 -33.57 -3.77
N SER A 342 -9.96 -32.96 -3.16
CA SER A 342 -8.78 -32.48 -3.89
C SER A 342 -8.03 -33.63 -4.56
N THR A 343 -7.92 -34.79 -3.89
CA THR A 343 -7.30 -35.99 -4.47
C THR A 343 -8.09 -36.48 -5.68
N LEU A 344 -9.40 -36.69 -5.53
CA LEU A 344 -10.25 -37.19 -6.62
C LEU A 344 -10.23 -36.26 -7.83
N LEU A 345 -10.32 -34.96 -7.60
CA LEU A 345 -10.25 -33.96 -8.68
C LEU A 345 -8.89 -33.98 -9.37
N SER A 346 -7.80 -34.04 -8.61
CA SER A 346 -6.45 -34.02 -9.18
C SER A 346 -6.12 -35.31 -9.94
N VAL A 347 -6.41 -36.48 -9.36
CA VAL A 347 -6.24 -37.80 -10.00
C VAL A 347 -7.12 -37.91 -11.25
N GLY A 348 -8.40 -37.53 -11.14
CA GLY A 348 -9.35 -37.56 -12.26
C GLY A 348 -8.90 -36.64 -13.40
N GLY A 349 -8.43 -35.43 -13.07
CA GLY A 349 -7.84 -34.52 -14.04
C GLY A 349 -6.60 -35.10 -14.72
N LEU A 350 -5.71 -35.74 -13.96
CA LEU A 350 -4.48 -36.34 -14.48
C LEU A 350 -4.79 -37.51 -15.43
N TRP A 351 -5.76 -38.35 -15.07
CA TRP A 351 -6.23 -39.46 -15.89
C TRP A 351 -6.82 -38.97 -17.21
N LEU A 352 -7.78 -38.03 -17.17
CA LEU A 352 -8.40 -37.43 -18.37
C LEU A 352 -7.37 -36.81 -19.30
N SER A 353 -6.43 -36.05 -18.74
CA SER A 353 -5.37 -35.38 -19.51
C SER A 353 -4.44 -36.39 -20.19
N SER A 354 -4.11 -37.48 -19.51
CA SER A 354 -3.25 -38.54 -20.04
C SER A 354 -3.95 -39.36 -21.13
N TYR A 355 -5.24 -39.68 -20.93
CA TYR A 355 -6.06 -40.36 -21.93
C TYR A 355 -6.16 -39.55 -23.25
N ARG A 356 -6.43 -38.24 -23.16
CA ARG A 356 -6.47 -37.35 -24.33
C ARG A 356 -5.14 -37.32 -25.09
N THR A 357 -4.01 -37.34 -24.37
CA THR A 357 -2.68 -37.32 -24.99
C THR A 357 -2.37 -38.63 -25.72
N ALA A 358 -2.83 -39.76 -25.17
CA ALA A 358 -2.69 -41.06 -25.83
C ALA A 358 -3.54 -41.15 -27.10
N ALA A 359 -4.78 -40.63 -27.07
CA ALA A 359 -5.68 -40.62 -28.23
C ALA A 359 -5.09 -39.81 -29.40
N VAL A 360 -4.52 -38.63 -29.14
CA VAL A 360 -3.88 -37.76 -30.15
C VAL A 360 -2.62 -38.40 -30.77
N LYS A 361 -1.91 -39.27 -30.04
CA LYS A 361 -0.75 -40.00 -30.58
C LYS A 361 -1.15 -41.19 -31.48
N ALA A 362 -2.38 -41.68 -31.34
CA ALA A 362 -2.89 -42.83 -32.09
C ALA A 362 -3.59 -42.45 -33.39
N SER A 363 -4.06 -41.20 -33.51
CA SER A 363 -4.54 -40.56 -34.74
C SER A 363 -3.39 -39.97 -35.55
#